data_AF-G0EQT6-F1
#
_entry.id   AF-G0EQT6-F1
#
_cell.length_a   1.000
_cell.length_b   1.000
_cell.length_c   1.000
_cell.angle_alpha   90.00
_cell.angle_beta   90.00
_cell.angle_gamma   90.00
#
_symmetry.space_group_name_H-M   'P 1'
#
loop_
_entity.id
_entity.type
_entity.pdbx_description
1 polymer ?
#
loop_
_entity_poly.entity_id
_entity_poly.type
_entity_poly.pdbx_seq_one_letter_code
_entity_poly.pdbx_strand_id
1 'polypeptide(L)'
;MAEEKKLDSLLERIYQDGVEKSNKKADEIISNAKSEADRIIKEAEAKSEEIIKEAERKSEELKKNTITDVRMAGEQSISALKQRIKDLVTAKVLEDGLKGAFADTSFLKDLILEVVKKWDIASSNSDVTVYFPESKKADIDASFEKSIKSAINNATINFDKKLSNGFKIVPEGGNYQLQFTDEDFVEFFSDYIKAKTEEVIFTK
;
A
#
# COMPACT_ATOMS: atom_id res chain seq x y z
N MET A 1 15.69 -99.38 -49.87
CA MET A 1 16.24 -98.25 -50.66
C MET A 1 15.20 -97.20 -51.07
N ALA A 2 13.96 -97.55 -51.49
CA ALA A 2 12.96 -96.54 -51.88
C ALA A 2 12.22 -95.88 -50.69
N GLU A 3 12.03 -96.59 -49.57
CA GLU A 3 11.38 -96.04 -48.36
C GLU A 3 12.29 -95.12 -47.55
N GLU A 4 13.58 -95.45 -47.39
CA GLU A 4 14.59 -94.58 -46.74
C GLU A 4 14.70 -93.22 -47.43
N LYS A 5 14.82 -93.19 -48.77
CA LYS A 5 14.88 -91.93 -49.53
C LYS A 5 13.63 -91.06 -49.38
N LYS A 6 12.45 -91.66 -49.18
CA LYS A 6 11.21 -90.91 -48.93
C LYS A 6 11.19 -90.33 -47.52
N LEU A 7 11.63 -91.11 -46.53
CA LEU A 7 11.73 -90.69 -45.13
C LEU A 7 12.72 -89.54 -44.96
N ASP A 8 13.92 -89.65 -45.56
CA ASP A 8 14.93 -88.60 -45.54
C ASP A 8 14.42 -87.31 -46.20
N SER A 9 13.73 -87.42 -47.35
CA SER A 9 13.14 -86.25 -48.00
C SER A 9 12.03 -85.59 -47.17
N LEU A 10 11.28 -86.37 -46.38
CA LEU A 10 10.25 -85.84 -45.48
C LEU A 10 10.89 -85.13 -44.28
N LEU A 11 11.96 -85.70 -43.72
CA LEU A 11 12.74 -85.09 -42.64
C LEU A 11 13.37 -83.77 -43.07
N GLU A 12 13.95 -83.72 -44.26
CA GLU A 12 14.56 -82.52 -44.80
C GLU A 12 13.53 -81.43 -45.08
N ARG A 13 12.34 -81.81 -45.56
CA ARG A 13 11.22 -80.88 -45.77
C ARG A 13 10.64 -80.35 -44.44
N ILE A 14 10.52 -81.21 -43.43
CA ILE A 14 10.11 -80.79 -42.06
C ILE A 14 11.15 -79.86 -41.45
N TYR A 15 12.44 -80.14 -41.65
CA TYR A 15 13.52 -79.29 -41.18
C TYR A 15 13.50 -77.92 -41.87
N GLN A 16 13.36 -77.88 -43.20
CA GLN A 16 13.23 -76.62 -43.94
C GLN A 16 11.99 -75.83 -43.51
N ASP A 17 10.82 -76.47 -43.39
CA ASP A 17 9.59 -75.83 -42.91
C ASP A 17 9.78 -75.27 -41.49
N GLY A 18 10.52 -75.97 -40.62
CA GLY A 18 10.85 -75.54 -39.27
C GLY A 18 11.79 -74.33 -39.25
N VAL A 19 12.83 -74.33 -40.08
CA VAL A 19 13.78 -73.22 -40.25
C VAL A 19 13.08 -72.00 -40.84
N GLU A 20 12.24 -72.18 -41.86
CA GLU A 20 11.54 -71.08 -42.51
C GLU A 20 10.49 -70.43 -41.59
N LYS A 21 9.74 -71.24 -40.82
CA LYS A 21 8.83 -70.72 -39.78
C LYS A 21 9.57 -70.00 -38.65
N SER A 22 10.76 -70.47 -38.29
CA SER A 22 11.60 -69.83 -37.26
C SER A 22 12.16 -68.49 -37.74
N ASN A 23 12.64 -68.42 -38.99
CA ASN A 23 13.11 -67.19 -39.61
C ASN A 23 11.98 -66.15 -39.72
N LYS A 24 10.78 -66.56 -40.17
CA LYS A 24 9.61 -65.65 -40.21
C LYS A 24 9.27 -65.07 -38.85
N LYS A 25 9.30 -65.88 -37.78
CA LYS A 25 9.07 -65.40 -36.41
C LYS A 25 10.19 -64.47 -35.93
N ALA A 26 11.44 -64.75 -36.28
CA ALA A 26 12.56 -63.87 -35.94
C ALA A 26 12.42 -62.51 -36.65
N ASP A 27 12.05 -62.51 -37.93
CA ASP A 27 11.81 -61.30 -38.71
C ASP A 27 10.63 -60.49 -38.14
N GLU A 28 9.53 -61.15 -37.75
CA GLU A 28 8.41 -60.50 -37.05
C GLU A 28 8.85 -59.85 -35.73
N ILE A 29 9.63 -60.56 -34.90
CA ILE A 29 10.13 -60.02 -33.63
C ILE A 29 11.02 -58.80 -33.87
N ILE A 30 11.94 -58.86 -34.84
CA ILE A 30 12.83 -57.75 -35.18
C ILE A 30 12.03 -56.56 -35.72
N SER A 31 11.05 -56.81 -36.58
CA SER A 31 10.17 -55.76 -37.12
C SER A 31 9.37 -55.07 -36.01
N ASN A 32 8.79 -55.84 -35.09
CA ASN A 32 8.05 -55.31 -33.95
C ASN A 32 8.96 -54.52 -33.00
N ALA A 33 10.17 -55.02 -32.73
CA ALA A 33 11.14 -54.31 -31.89
C ALA A 33 11.59 -52.98 -32.51
N LYS A 34 11.80 -52.93 -33.83
CA LYS A 34 12.12 -51.69 -34.56
C LYS A 34 10.96 -50.70 -34.50
N SER A 35 9.73 -51.17 -34.78
CA SER A 35 8.53 -50.33 -34.71
C SER A 35 8.32 -49.73 -33.31
N GLU A 36 8.53 -50.53 -32.27
CA GLU A 36 8.41 -50.06 -30.88
C GLU A 36 9.52 -49.08 -30.49
N ALA A 37 10.76 -49.31 -30.95
CA ALA A 37 11.85 -48.37 -30.75
C ALA A 37 11.55 -47.01 -31.42
N ASP A 38 11.05 -47.03 -32.66
CA ASP A 38 10.65 -45.81 -33.38
C ASP A 38 9.50 -45.09 -32.66
N ARG A 39 8.54 -45.84 -32.10
CA ARG A 39 7.45 -45.28 -31.29
C ARG A 39 7.97 -44.58 -30.05
N ILE A 40 8.88 -45.23 -29.31
CA ILE A 40 9.48 -44.66 -28.10
C ILE A 40 10.26 -43.39 -28.42
N ILE A 41 11.05 -43.38 -29.51
CA ILE A 41 11.81 -42.20 -29.93
C ILE A 41 10.86 -41.05 -30.26
N LYS A 42 9.82 -41.29 -31.08
CA LYS A 42 8.82 -40.25 -31.42
C LYS A 42 8.09 -39.70 -30.19
N GLU A 43 7.73 -40.57 -29.24
CA GLU A 43 7.10 -40.13 -28.00
C GLU A 43 8.04 -39.32 -27.12
N ALA A 44 9.32 -39.68 -27.08
CA ALA A 44 10.34 -38.92 -26.36
C ALA A 44 10.58 -37.55 -27.01
N GLU A 45 10.67 -37.49 -28.33
CA GLU A 45 10.79 -36.24 -29.10
C GLU A 45 9.59 -35.33 -28.87
N ALA A 46 8.36 -35.84 -28.98
CA ALA A 46 7.14 -35.06 -28.74
C ALA A 46 7.07 -34.51 -27.31
N LYS A 47 7.43 -35.31 -26.30
CA LYS A 47 7.50 -34.86 -24.90
C LYS A 47 8.59 -33.80 -24.70
N SER A 48 9.74 -33.97 -25.36
CA SER A 48 10.83 -33.00 -25.31
C SER A 48 10.38 -31.65 -25.89
N GLU A 49 9.72 -31.65 -27.04
CA GLU A 49 9.17 -30.44 -27.66
C GLU A 49 8.12 -29.77 -26.77
N GLU A 50 7.23 -30.56 -26.15
CA GLU A 50 6.23 -30.03 -25.21
C GLU A 50 6.89 -29.36 -23.99
N ILE A 51 7.90 -30.01 -23.40
CA ILE A 51 8.65 -29.47 -22.26
C ILE A 51 9.36 -28.17 -22.63
N ILE A 52 10.01 -28.11 -23.80
CA ILE A 52 10.70 -26.92 -24.29
C ILE A 52 9.70 -25.78 -24.48
N LYS A 53 8.59 -26.04 -25.18
CA LYS A 53 7.55 -25.04 -25.44
C LYS A 53 6.92 -24.50 -24.15
N GLU A 54 6.68 -25.37 -23.17
CA GLU A 54 6.15 -24.96 -21.87
C GLU A 54 7.18 -24.15 -21.05
N ALA A 55 8.47 -24.52 -21.13
CA ALA A 55 9.55 -23.78 -20.50
C ALA A 55 9.71 -22.37 -21.11
N GLU A 56 9.64 -22.26 -22.44
CA GLU A 56 9.65 -20.98 -23.16
C GLU A 56 8.48 -20.09 -22.75
N ARG A 57 7.26 -20.64 -22.75
CA ARG A 57 6.05 -19.92 -22.31
C ARG A 57 6.19 -19.39 -20.88
N LYS A 58 6.62 -20.24 -19.94
CA LYS A 58 6.85 -19.84 -18.54
C LYS A 58 7.93 -18.79 -18.40
N SER A 59 9.01 -18.88 -19.19
CA SER A 59 10.09 -17.89 -19.20
C SER A 59 9.60 -16.53 -19.68
N GLU A 60 8.80 -16.49 -20.74
CA GLU A 60 8.20 -15.25 -21.25
C GLU A 60 7.22 -14.63 -20.23
N GLU A 61 6.38 -15.44 -19.60
CA GLU A 61 5.48 -14.98 -18.54
C GLU A 61 6.25 -14.41 -17.35
N LEU A 62 7.29 -15.12 -16.89
CA LEU A 62 8.13 -14.66 -15.78
C LEU A 62 8.78 -13.33 -16.12
N LYS A 63 9.35 -13.20 -17.33
CA LYS A 63 9.96 -11.94 -17.79
C LYS A 63 8.96 -10.79 -17.81
N LYS A 64 7.76 -11.01 -18.34
CA LYS A 64 6.69 -10.00 -18.39
C LYS A 64 6.26 -9.57 -16.99
N ASN A 65 6.09 -10.53 -16.08
CA ASN A 65 5.70 -10.28 -14.70
C ASN A 65 6.79 -9.48 -13.99
N THR A 66 8.06 -9.90 -14.08
CA THR A 66 9.18 -9.19 -13.47
C THR A 66 9.30 -7.75 -13.94
N ILE A 67 9.15 -7.48 -15.25
CA ILE A 67 9.18 -6.10 -15.77
C ILE A 67 8.03 -5.27 -15.17
N THR A 68 6.85 -5.87 -15.03
CA THR A 68 5.68 -5.21 -14.44
C THR A 68 5.91 -4.92 -12.96
N ASP A 69 6.44 -5.88 -12.21
CA ASP A 69 6.73 -5.74 -10.78
C ASP A 69 7.77 -4.65 -10.52
N VAL A 70 8.84 -4.60 -11.33
CA VAL A 70 9.86 -3.54 -11.24
C VAL A 70 9.26 -2.17 -11.52
N ARG A 71 8.41 -2.04 -12.54
CA ARG A 71 7.72 -0.77 -12.84
C ARG A 71 6.83 -0.34 -11.68
N MET A 72 6.03 -1.26 -11.14
CA MET A 72 5.15 -0.99 -10.00
C MET A 72 5.94 -0.57 -8.76
N ALA A 73 7.04 -1.25 -8.45
CA ALA A 73 7.92 -0.88 -7.34
C ALA A 73 8.51 0.53 -7.54
N GLY A 74 8.87 0.89 -8.78
CA GLY A 74 9.30 2.24 -9.15
C GLY A 74 8.21 3.29 -8.89
N GLU A 75 7.00 3.05 -9.38
CA GLU A 75 5.85 3.96 -9.19
C GLU A 75 5.48 4.13 -7.71
N GLN A 76 5.51 3.05 -6.93
CA GLN A 76 5.32 3.09 -5.49
C GLN A 76 6.42 3.88 -4.79
N SER A 77 7.68 3.71 -5.19
CA SER A 77 8.81 4.46 -4.63
C SER A 77 8.69 5.96 -4.90
N ILE A 78 8.30 6.34 -6.12
CA ILE A 78 8.04 7.74 -6.49
C ILE A 78 6.88 8.31 -5.66
N SER A 79 5.80 7.54 -5.51
CA SER A 79 4.63 7.97 -4.74
C SER A 79 4.98 8.18 -3.26
N ALA A 80 5.75 7.26 -2.68
CA ALA A 80 6.25 7.38 -1.31
C ALA A 80 7.15 8.60 -1.13
N LEU A 81 8.04 8.86 -2.09
CA LEU A 81 8.90 10.05 -2.09
C LEU A 81 8.08 11.34 -2.15
N LYS A 82 7.09 11.42 -3.06
CA LYS A 82 6.17 12.56 -3.14
C LYS A 82 5.45 12.80 -1.82
N GLN A 83 4.93 11.75 -1.19
CA GLN A 83 4.27 11.86 0.11
C GLN A 83 5.22 12.41 1.18
N ARG A 84 6.43 11.86 1.25
CA ARG A 84 7.46 12.32 2.20
C ARG A 84 7.80 13.80 2.02
N ILE A 85 7.88 14.27 0.77
CA ILE A 85 8.11 15.69 0.47
C ILE A 85 6.94 16.55 0.95
N LYS A 86 5.69 16.15 0.67
CA LYS A 86 4.51 16.89 1.16
C LYS A 86 4.49 16.96 2.69
N ASP A 87 4.80 15.86 3.36
CA ASP A 87 4.82 15.81 4.83
C ASP A 87 5.90 16.76 5.38
N LEU A 88 7.10 16.77 4.79
CA LEU A 88 8.18 17.68 5.19
C LEU A 88 7.82 19.16 4.97
N VAL A 89 7.21 19.49 3.82
CA VAL A 89 6.75 20.86 3.53
C VAL A 89 5.66 21.26 4.52
N THR A 90 4.69 20.38 4.76
CA THR A 90 3.58 20.61 5.70
C THR A 90 4.12 20.86 7.10
N ALA A 91 5.01 20.00 7.60
CA ALA A 91 5.66 20.18 8.89
C ALA A 91 6.42 21.51 8.96
N LYS A 92 7.21 21.84 7.93
CA LYS A 92 8.00 23.08 7.93
C LYS A 92 7.13 24.34 7.90
N VAL A 93 6.08 24.35 7.10
CA VAL A 93 5.20 25.51 6.94
C VAL A 93 4.31 25.70 8.17
N LEU A 94 3.72 24.60 8.67
CA LEU A 94 2.73 24.67 9.74
C LEU A 94 3.37 24.69 11.12
N GLU A 95 4.37 23.85 11.42
CA GLU A 95 4.93 23.81 12.77
C GLU A 95 5.66 25.10 13.13
N ASP A 96 6.50 25.64 12.25
CA ASP A 96 7.26 26.86 12.57
C ASP A 96 6.34 28.08 12.66
N GLY A 97 5.34 28.18 11.76
CA GLY A 97 4.40 29.30 11.73
C GLY A 97 3.39 29.26 12.87
N LEU A 98 2.76 28.10 13.11
CA LEU A 98 1.69 27.96 14.10
C LEU A 98 2.23 27.89 15.52
N LYS A 99 3.33 27.19 15.80
CA LYS A 99 3.90 27.15 17.15
C LYS A 99 4.29 28.56 17.61
N GLY A 100 4.88 29.35 16.72
CA GLY A 100 5.20 30.75 16.99
C GLY A 100 3.96 31.60 17.25
N ALA A 101 2.92 31.48 16.41
CA ALA A 101 1.68 32.23 16.57
C ALA A 101 0.94 31.89 17.87
N PHE A 102 0.82 30.60 18.21
CA PHE A 102 0.13 30.17 19.43
C PHE A 102 0.95 30.44 20.70
N ALA A 103 2.27 30.62 20.58
CA ALA A 103 3.10 31.14 21.68
C ALA A 103 2.90 32.65 21.91
N ASP A 104 2.36 33.40 20.96
CA ASP A 104 2.07 34.83 21.12
C ASP A 104 0.71 35.04 21.81
N THR A 105 0.75 35.57 23.02
CA THR A 105 -0.42 35.86 23.82
C THR A 105 -1.33 36.92 23.17
N SER A 106 -0.79 37.87 22.39
CA SER A 106 -1.63 38.83 21.66
C SER A 106 -2.44 38.15 20.56
N PHE A 107 -1.83 37.22 19.82
CA PHE A 107 -2.53 36.43 18.81
C PHE A 107 -3.66 35.60 19.43
N LEU A 108 -3.39 34.91 20.54
CA LEU A 108 -4.41 34.13 21.26
C LEU A 108 -5.60 35.00 21.67
N LYS A 109 -5.34 36.22 22.20
CA LYS A 109 -6.38 37.19 22.54
C LYS A 109 -7.26 37.50 21.34
N ASP A 110 -6.64 37.90 20.22
CA ASP A 110 -7.38 38.33 19.03
C ASP A 110 -8.17 37.16 18.41
N LEU A 111 -7.61 35.95 18.45
CA LEU A 111 -8.29 34.73 18.01
C LEU A 111 -9.52 34.43 18.88
N ILE A 112 -9.42 34.52 20.21
CA ILE A 112 -10.57 34.32 21.11
C ILE A 112 -11.67 35.35 20.83
N LEU A 113 -11.30 36.63 20.66
CA LEU A 113 -12.26 37.70 20.40
C LEU A 113 -13.03 37.46 19.09
N GLU A 114 -12.34 37.00 18.04
CA GLU A 114 -12.98 36.69 16.75
C GLU A 114 -13.90 35.45 16.87
N VAL A 115 -13.47 34.40 17.56
CA VAL A 115 -14.28 33.19 17.80
C VAL A 115 -15.57 33.54 18.55
N VAL A 116 -15.45 34.28 19.66
CA VAL A 116 -16.58 34.71 20.49
C VAL A 116 -17.59 35.52 19.69
N LYS A 117 -17.10 36.44 18.85
CA LYS A 117 -17.94 37.29 18.00
C LYS A 117 -18.67 36.49 16.92
N LYS A 118 -18.02 35.48 16.33
CA LYS A 118 -18.59 34.69 15.23
C LYS A 118 -19.58 33.62 15.70
N TRP A 119 -19.36 33.07 16.89
CA TRP A 119 -20.18 31.98 17.43
C TRP A 119 -21.30 32.46 18.36
N ASP A 120 -21.55 33.77 18.39
CA ASP A 120 -22.59 34.43 19.19
C ASP A 120 -22.55 34.08 20.70
N ILE A 121 -21.38 33.67 21.17
CA ILE A 121 -21.13 33.31 22.58
C ILE A 121 -21.42 34.53 23.47
N ALA A 122 -21.10 35.72 22.97
CA ALA A 122 -21.36 37.00 23.63
C ALA A 122 -22.85 37.30 23.89
N SER A 123 -23.75 36.75 23.06
CA SER A 123 -25.21 36.99 23.19
C SER A 123 -25.90 35.96 24.08
N SER A 124 -25.21 34.88 24.44
CA SER A 124 -25.69 33.95 25.46
C SER A 124 -25.47 34.54 26.85
N ASN A 125 -26.52 34.61 27.68
CA ASN A 125 -26.43 35.03 29.10
C ASN A 125 -25.85 33.92 30.00
N SER A 126 -25.09 32.99 29.43
CA SER A 126 -24.51 31.85 30.13
C SER A 126 -23.10 32.20 30.57
N ASP A 127 -22.71 31.78 31.77
CA ASP A 127 -21.33 31.96 32.22
C ASP A 127 -20.40 31.12 31.34
N VAL A 128 -19.21 31.64 31.06
CA VAL A 128 -18.25 30.98 30.16
C VAL A 128 -16.90 30.87 30.83
N THR A 129 -16.30 29.70 30.81
CA THR A 129 -14.93 29.49 31.26
C THR A 129 -13.99 29.35 30.07
N VAL A 130 -12.95 30.18 30.02
CA VAL A 130 -11.84 30.06 29.08
C VAL A 130 -10.66 29.41 29.80
N TYR A 131 -10.17 28.31 29.25
CA TYR A 131 -9.04 27.56 29.77
C TYR A 131 -7.79 27.81 28.93
N PHE A 132 -6.67 28.07 29.61
CA PHE A 132 -5.34 28.18 29.01
C PHE A 132 -4.36 27.16 29.59
N PRO A 133 -3.24 26.87 28.92
CA PRO A 133 -2.13 26.12 29.51
C PRO A 133 -1.59 26.79 30.78
N GLU A 134 -1.13 26.01 31.76
CA GLU A 134 -0.49 26.57 32.96
C GLU A 134 0.76 27.42 32.63
N SER A 135 1.45 27.09 31.54
CA SER A 135 2.61 27.84 31.05
C SER A 135 2.30 29.30 30.72
N LYS A 136 1.03 29.63 30.42
CA LYS A 136 0.56 30.97 30.06
C LYS A 136 0.15 31.83 31.25
N LYS A 137 0.21 31.29 32.47
CA LYS A 137 -0.24 31.99 33.68
C LYS A 137 0.50 33.31 33.96
N ALA A 138 1.78 33.39 33.62
CA ALA A 138 2.57 34.61 33.78
C ALA A 138 2.29 35.66 32.68
N ASP A 139 1.83 35.22 31.51
CA ASP A 139 1.60 36.07 30.33
C ASP A 139 0.19 36.67 30.31
N ILE A 140 -0.76 36.06 31.02
CA ILE A 140 -2.15 36.53 31.14
C ILE A 140 -2.23 37.54 32.28
N ASP A 141 -2.11 38.82 31.92
CA ASP A 141 -2.24 39.94 32.86
C ASP A 141 -3.69 40.45 32.97
N ALA A 142 -3.92 41.41 33.87
CA ALA A 142 -5.23 42.01 34.08
C ALA A 142 -5.81 42.70 32.82
N SER A 143 -4.96 43.20 31.92
CA SER A 143 -5.38 43.84 30.66
C SER A 143 -5.91 42.81 29.66
N PHE A 144 -5.22 41.67 29.55
CA PHE A 144 -5.67 40.53 28.79
C PHE A 144 -7.02 40.04 29.34
N GLU A 145 -7.12 39.80 30.66
CA GLU A 145 -8.36 39.33 31.26
C GLU A 145 -9.54 40.28 30.98
N LYS A 146 -9.29 41.59 31.10
CA LYS A 146 -10.29 42.62 30.85
C LYS A 146 -10.75 42.60 29.39
N SER A 147 -9.84 42.34 28.44
CA SER A 147 -10.18 42.25 27.02
C SER A 147 -11.15 41.10 26.75
N ILE A 148 -10.91 39.92 27.33
CA ILE A 148 -11.81 38.76 27.20
C ILE A 148 -13.15 39.02 27.90
N LYS A 149 -13.13 39.52 29.14
CA LYS A 149 -14.34 39.84 29.92
C LYS A 149 -15.20 40.96 29.33
N SER A 150 -14.62 41.81 28.47
CA SER A 150 -15.37 42.84 27.74
C SER A 150 -16.10 42.27 26.52
N ALA A 151 -15.64 41.13 26.00
CA ALA A 151 -16.23 40.48 24.82
C ALA A 151 -17.17 39.34 25.18
N ILE A 152 -16.97 38.68 26.32
CA ILE A 152 -17.79 37.60 26.83
C ILE A 152 -18.37 38.02 28.19
N ASN A 153 -19.70 38.07 28.29
CA ASN A 153 -20.38 38.32 29.56
C ASN A 153 -20.11 37.16 30.54
N ASN A 154 -19.84 37.48 31.80
CA ASN A 154 -19.55 36.49 32.87
C ASN A 154 -18.40 35.50 32.56
N ALA A 155 -17.34 35.97 31.89
CA ALA A 155 -16.18 35.13 31.59
C ALA A 155 -15.27 34.88 32.81
N THR A 156 -14.97 33.61 33.05
CA THR A 156 -13.96 33.15 34.02
C THR A 156 -12.75 32.60 33.27
N ILE A 157 -11.54 32.91 33.76
CA ILE A 157 -10.31 32.36 33.22
C ILE A 157 -9.77 31.29 34.16
N ASN A 158 -9.45 30.12 33.61
CA ASN A 158 -8.86 29.01 34.33
C ASN A 158 -7.66 28.44 33.58
N PHE A 159 -6.89 27.60 34.26
CA PHE A 159 -5.71 26.95 33.69
C PHE A 159 -5.88 25.43 33.72
N ASP A 160 -5.60 24.77 32.59
CA ASP A 160 -5.73 23.33 32.41
C ASP A 160 -4.34 22.71 32.18
N LYS A 161 -3.95 21.79 33.06
CA LYS A 161 -2.66 21.06 33.00
C LYS A 161 -2.54 20.14 31.80
N LYS A 162 -3.67 19.70 31.23
CA LYS A 162 -3.69 18.80 30.06
C LYS A 162 -3.58 19.56 28.75
N LEU A 163 -3.75 20.88 28.78
CA LEU A 163 -3.66 21.73 27.59
C LEU A 163 -2.21 22.20 27.42
N SER A 164 -1.56 21.73 26.37
CA SER A 164 -0.16 22.09 26.07
C SER A 164 -0.06 23.51 25.51
N ASN A 165 -0.87 23.83 24.49
CA ASN A 165 -0.87 25.10 23.79
C ASN A 165 -2.29 25.49 23.33
N GLY A 166 -2.52 26.79 23.06
CA GLY A 166 -3.82 27.31 22.64
C GLY A 166 -4.81 27.59 23.78
N PHE A 167 -6.11 27.40 23.53
CA PHE A 167 -7.16 27.68 24.50
C PHE A 167 -8.40 26.81 24.29
N LYS A 168 -9.26 26.75 25.33
CA LYS A 168 -10.57 26.09 25.27
C LYS A 168 -11.65 26.99 25.86
N ILE A 169 -12.81 27.05 25.23
CA ILE A 169 -13.99 27.79 25.69
C ILE A 169 -15.08 26.80 26.07
N VAL A 170 -15.58 26.90 27.31
CA VAL A 170 -16.62 26.01 27.86
C VAL A 170 -17.73 26.86 28.47
N PRO A 171 -18.93 26.87 27.88
CA PRO A 171 -20.11 27.46 28.50
C PRO A 171 -20.59 26.65 29.72
N GLU A 172 -21.16 27.35 30.69
CA GLU A 172 -21.79 26.75 31.86
C GLU A 172 -22.97 25.86 31.44
N GLY A 173 -23.03 24.65 32.01
CA GLY A 173 -23.94 23.59 31.57
C GLY A 173 -23.29 22.56 30.64
N GLY A 174 -22.08 22.79 30.13
CA GLY A 174 -21.19 21.74 29.59
C GLY A 174 -21.66 21.01 28.35
N ASN A 175 -22.70 21.50 27.65
CA ASN A 175 -23.28 20.83 26.49
C ASN A 175 -22.31 20.77 25.29
N TYR A 176 -21.29 21.62 25.26
CA TYR A 176 -20.22 21.60 24.28
C TYR A 176 -18.95 22.28 24.82
N GLN A 177 -17.81 22.00 24.19
CA GLN A 177 -16.55 22.69 24.41
C GLN A 177 -15.94 23.04 23.05
N LEU A 178 -15.33 24.21 22.94
CA LEU A 178 -14.57 24.60 21.76
C LEU A 178 -13.11 24.63 22.12
N GLN A 179 -12.29 23.89 21.37
CA GLN A 179 -10.86 23.83 21.57
C GLN A 179 -10.17 24.34 20.32
N PHE A 180 -9.13 25.15 20.55
CA PHE A 180 -8.28 25.69 19.49
C PHE A 180 -6.83 25.53 19.95
N THR A 181 -6.18 24.46 19.51
CA THR A 181 -4.74 24.25 19.70
C THR A 181 -3.96 24.43 18.40
N ASP A 182 -2.65 24.57 18.50
CA ASP A 182 -1.78 24.54 17.33
C ASP A 182 -1.86 23.19 16.60
N GLU A 183 -2.02 22.07 17.31
CA GLU A 183 -2.24 20.77 16.68
C GLU A 183 -3.55 20.71 15.88
N ASP A 184 -4.65 21.24 16.42
CA ASP A 184 -5.95 21.31 15.72
C ASP A 184 -5.80 22.07 14.38
N PHE A 185 -5.01 23.14 14.37
CA PHE A 185 -4.74 23.94 13.18
C PHE A 185 -3.79 23.23 12.21
N VAL A 186 -2.78 22.52 12.72
CA VAL A 186 -1.90 21.68 11.89
C VAL A 186 -2.73 20.65 11.16
N GLU A 187 -3.64 19.95 11.84
CA GLU A 187 -4.52 18.96 11.23
C GLU A 187 -5.43 19.62 10.17
N PHE A 188 -6.08 20.73 10.52
CA PHE A 188 -6.99 21.44 9.63
C PHE A 188 -6.33 21.94 8.34
N PHE A 189 -5.13 22.51 8.43
CA PHE A 189 -4.43 23.07 7.27
C PHE A 189 -3.56 22.06 6.52
N SER A 190 -3.31 20.88 7.09
CA SER A 190 -2.42 19.88 6.48
C SER A 190 -2.84 19.49 5.07
N ASP A 191 -4.12 19.18 4.85
CA ASP A 191 -4.61 18.75 3.54
C ASP A 191 -4.52 19.89 2.50
N TYR A 192 -4.77 21.12 2.92
CA TYR A 192 -4.60 22.30 2.07
C TYR A 192 -3.15 22.48 1.63
N ILE A 193 -2.19 22.41 2.56
CA ILE A 193 -0.76 22.53 2.23
C ILE A 193 -0.29 21.38 1.36
N LYS A 194 -0.73 20.14 1.64
CA LYS A 194 -0.41 18.97 0.80
C LYS A 194 -0.92 19.13 -0.63
N ALA A 195 -2.17 19.59 -0.80
CA ALA A 195 -2.76 19.84 -2.11
C ALA A 195 -1.98 20.93 -2.87
N LYS A 196 -1.65 22.04 -2.20
CA LYS A 196 -0.86 23.12 -2.81
C LYS A 196 0.56 22.67 -3.16
N THR A 197 1.16 21.82 -2.34
CA THR A 197 2.48 21.24 -2.61
C THR A 197 2.46 20.36 -3.86
N GLU A 198 1.41 19.56 -4.08
CA GLU A 198 1.27 18.76 -5.31
C GLU A 198 1.19 19.67 -6.55
N GLU A 199 0.38 20.73 -6.48
CA GLU A 199 0.23 21.69 -7.57
C GLU A 199 1.56 22.38 -7.92
N VAL A 200 2.29 22.87 -6.91
CA VAL A 200 3.50 23.69 -7.13
C VAL A 200 4.73 22.84 -7.47
N ILE A 201 4.91 21.70 -6.83
CA ILE A 201 6.15 20.91 -6.93
C ILE A 201 6.05 19.81 -8.00
N PHE A 202 4.89 19.17 -8.13
CA PHE A 202 4.77 17.95 -8.94
C PHE A 202 3.93 18.11 -10.21
N THR A 203 3.19 19.22 -10.34
CA THR A 203 2.36 19.50 -11.51
C THR A 203 3.06 20.59 -12.35
N LYS A 204 3.94 20.17 -13.26
CA LYS A 204 4.56 21.06 -14.25
C LYS A 204 4.49 20.44 -15.64
#